data_AF-A0A2V9QZH8-F1
#
_entry.id   AF-A0A2V9QZH8-F1
#
_cell.length_a   1.000
_cell.length_b   1.000
_cell.length_c   1.000
_cell.angle_alpha   90.00
_cell.angle_beta   90.00
_cell.angle_gamma   90.00
#
_symmetry.space_group_name_H-M   'P 1'
#
loop_
_entity.id
_entity.type
_entity.pdbx_description
1 polymer ?
#
loop_
_entity_poly.entity_id
_entity_poly.type
_entity_poly.pdbx_seq_one_letter_code
_entity_poly.pdbx_strand_id
1 'polypeptide(L)'
;MWAQLLEDEFSKILVPLPVWEIAALALLSGLVEEVLFRGTIQPVFGLIPASLLFGLAHFVPRKAFLPWSAYAVFAGFLLGSLFELTHNLVPPVLAHSVINFVLILVLNRRKTMQPA
;
A
#
# COMPACT_ATOMS: atom_id res chain seq x y z
N MET A 1 -1.31 -0.13 19.98
CA MET A 1 -1.28 1.35 20.08
C MET A 1 -1.03 2.02 18.73
N TRP A 2 0.12 1.87 18.06
CA TRP A 2 0.35 2.54 16.77
C TRP A 2 -0.53 2.02 15.61
N ALA A 3 -0.70 0.71 15.49
CA ALA A 3 -1.56 0.11 14.46
C ALA A 3 -3.01 0.55 14.64
N GLN A 4 -3.52 0.59 15.87
CA GLN A 4 -4.87 1.08 16.18
C GLN A 4 -5.06 2.55 15.80
N LEU A 5 -4.09 3.42 16.11
CA LEU A 5 -4.15 4.83 15.69
C LEU A 5 -4.17 4.98 14.17
N LEU A 6 -3.46 4.11 13.45
CA LEU A 6 -3.49 4.08 11.98
C LEU A 6 -4.83 3.58 11.47
N GLU A 7 -5.33 2.48 12.00
CA GLU A 7 -6.65 1.97 11.67
C GLU A 7 -7.75 3.02 11.93
N ASP A 8 -7.68 3.76 13.04
CA ASP A 8 -8.66 4.80 13.37
C ASP A 8 -8.62 5.98 12.38
N GLU A 9 -7.44 6.49 12.04
CA GLU A 9 -7.30 7.60 11.09
C GLU A 9 -7.69 7.19 9.67
N PHE A 10 -7.24 6.03 9.20
CA PHE A 10 -7.64 5.50 7.89
C PHE A 10 -9.13 5.18 7.86
N SER A 11 -9.69 4.64 8.93
CA SER A 11 -11.09 4.27 8.95
C SER A 11 -12.02 5.48 8.90
N LYS A 12 -11.62 6.65 9.41
CA LYS A 12 -12.37 7.90 9.25
C LYS A 12 -12.46 8.37 7.80
N ILE A 13 -11.41 8.11 7.02
CA ILE A 13 -11.26 8.62 5.65
C ILE A 13 -11.79 7.61 4.62
N LEU A 14 -11.51 6.32 4.81
CA LEU A 14 -11.69 5.29 3.79
C LEU A 14 -12.93 4.41 3.96
N VAL A 15 -13.56 4.31 5.13
CA VAL A 15 -14.67 3.36 5.35
C VAL A 15 -15.82 3.98 6.17
N PRO A 16 -17.07 3.54 6.03
CA PRO A 16 -17.52 2.35 5.30
C PRO A 16 -17.61 2.54 3.78
N LEU A 17 -17.28 1.48 3.02
CA LEU A 17 -17.46 1.40 1.57
C LEU A 17 -18.08 0.05 1.17
N PRO A 18 -18.86 0.00 0.06
CA PRO A 18 -19.25 -1.26 -0.55
C PRO A 18 -18.02 -2.01 -1.10
N VAL A 19 -18.08 -3.34 -1.11
CA VAL A 19 -16.93 -4.20 -1.46
C VAL A 19 -16.35 -3.91 -2.85
N TRP A 20 -17.19 -3.51 -3.81
CA TRP A 20 -16.73 -3.18 -5.16
C TRP A 20 -15.89 -1.90 -5.20
N GLU A 21 -16.18 -0.89 -4.36
CA GLU A 21 -15.36 0.32 -4.24
C GLU A 21 -14.01 0.00 -3.61
N ILE A 22 -13.98 -0.92 -2.63
CA ILE A 22 -12.73 -1.41 -2.04
C ILE A 22 -11.87 -2.12 -3.09
N ALA A 23 -12.48 -2.98 -3.91
CA ALA A 23 -11.78 -3.64 -5.02
C ALA A 23 -11.25 -2.65 -6.05
N ALA A 24 -12.05 -1.65 -6.43
CA ALA A 24 -11.65 -0.61 -7.37
C ALA A 24 -10.50 0.24 -6.82
N LEU A 25 -10.60 0.72 -5.58
CA LEU A 25 -9.54 1.50 -4.93
C LEU A 25 -8.24 0.72 -4.83
N ALA A 26 -8.31 -0.54 -4.40
CA ALA A 26 -7.14 -1.40 -4.25
C ALA A 26 -6.45 -1.68 -5.59
N LEU A 27 -7.23 -1.95 -6.65
CA LEU A 27 -6.69 -2.19 -7.99
C LEU A 27 -6.09 -0.92 -8.60
N LEU A 28 -6.79 0.21 -8.50
CA LEU A 28 -6.33 1.48 -9.08
C LEU A 28 -5.10 2.00 -8.35
N SER A 29 -5.06 1.94 -7.02
CA SER A 29 -3.86 2.35 -6.26
C SER A 29 -2.68 1.43 -6.55
N GLY A 30 -2.88 0.11 -6.49
CA GLY A 30 -1.84 -0.87 -6.83
C GLY A 30 -1.30 -0.65 -8.24
N LEU A 31 -2.18 -0.48 -9.24
CA LEU A 31 -1.76 -0.22 -10.62
C LEU A 31 -0.93 1.05 -10.77
N VAL A 32 -1.44 2.19 -10.28
CA VAL A 32 -0.80 3.49 -10.47
C VAL A 32 0.55 3.55 -9.75
N GLU A 33 0.61 3.05 -8.52
CA GLU A 33 1.84 3.04 -7.75
C GLU A 33 2.89 2.13 -8.37
N GLU A 34 2.54 0.91 -8.80
CA GLU A 34 3.50 0.03 -9.45
C GLU A 34 3.99 0.57 -10.80
N VAL A 35 3.12 1.19 -11.60
CA VAL A 35 3.54 1.84 -12.86
C VAL A 35 4.53 2.97 -12.59
N LEU A 36 4.30 3.78 -11.55
CA LEU A 36 5.23 4.85 -11.18
C LEU A 36 6.55 4.29 -10.65
N PHE A 37 6.49 3.44 -9.63
CA PHE A 37 7.70 3.01 -8.92
C PHE A 37 8.48 1.94 -9.70
N ARG A 38 7.81 0.94 -10.28
CA ARG A 38 8.47 -0.19 -10.96
C ARG A 38 8.54 0.03 -12.46
N GLY A 39 7.55 0.68 -13.05
CA GLY A 39 7.54 1.00 -14.47
C GLY A 39 8.42 2.21 -14.84
N THR A 40 8.65 3.15 -13.90
CA THR A 40 9.34 4.41 -14.21
C THR A 40 10.58 4.66 -13.34
N ILE A 41 10.46 4.64 -12.02
CA ILE A 41 11.57 5.02 -11.11
C ILE A 41 12.64 3.93 -11.03
N GLN A 42 12.25 2.67 -10.75
CA GLN A 42 13.17 1.56 -10.56
C GLN A 42 14.05 1.26 -11.78
N PRO A 43 13.56 1.32 -13.04
CA PRO A 43 14.42 1.10 -14.21
C PRO A 43 15.51 2.18 -14.39
N VAL A 44 15.29 3.39 -13.86
CA VAL A 44 16.22 4.52 -14.00
C VAL A 44 17.19 4.59 -12.81
N PHE A 45 16.69 4.40 -11.59
CA PHE A 45 17.45 4.63 -10.35
C PHE A 45 17.81 3.33 -9.60
N GLY A 46 17.25 2.19 -10.00
CA GLY A 46 17.45 0.90 -9.36
C GLY A 46 16.51 0.63 -8.18
N LEU A 47 16.59 -0.60 -7.66
CA LEU A 47 15.73 -1.13 -6.59
C LEU A 47 15.79 -0.31 -5.29
N ILE A 48 17.00 0.07 -4.85
CA ILE A 48 17.20 0.74 -3.57
C ILE A 48 16.53 2.12 -3.55
N PRO A 49 16.82 3.05 -4.49
CA PRO A 49 16.18 4.36 -4.49
C PRO A 49 14.66 4.26 -4.69
N ALA A 50 14.18 3.37 -5.56
CA ALA A 50 12.75 3.17 -5.77
C ALA A 50 12.03 2.72 -4.49
N SER A 51 12.62 1.78 -3.74
CA SER A 51 12.04 1.28 -2.48
C SER A 51 12.03 2.32 -1.37
N LEU A 52 13.08 3.14 -1.28
CA LEU A 52 13.15 4.25 -0.32
C LEU A 52 12.15 5.36 -0.67
N LEU A 53 12.03 5.72 -1.95
CA LEU A 53 11.05 6.71 -2.41
C LEU A 53 9.62 6.22 -2.20
N PHE A 54 9.35 4.92 -2.40
CA PHE A 54 8.07 4.32 -2.09
C PHE A 54 7.74 4.46 -0.60
N GLY A 55 8.69 4.12 0.29
CA GLY A 55 8.52 4.32 1.73
C GLY A 55 8.33 5.79 2.13
N LEU A 56 9.00 6.72 1.44
CA LEU A 56 8.87 8.16 1.66
C LEU A 56 7.49 8.68 1.22
N ALA A 57 6.92 8.17 0.13
CA ALA A 57 5.55 8.49 -0.27
C ALA A 57 4.51 8.04 0.77
N HIS A 58 4.87 7.05 1.60
CA HIS A 58 4.08 6.55 2.72
C HIS A 58 4.53 7.14 4.07
N PHE A 59 5.30 8.22 4.06
CA PHE A 59 5.75 8.88 5.27
C PHE A 59 4.68 9.82 5.83
N VAL A 60 4.25 9.54 7.06
CA VAL A 60 3.41 10.46 7.82
C VAL A 60 4.26 11.01 8.97
N PRO A 61 4.44 12.35 9.10
CA PRO A 61 5.32 12.97 10.09
C PRO A 61 4.76 12.94 11.51
N ARG A 62 4.36 11.77 12.00
CA ARG A 62 4.06 11.49 13.41
C ARG A 62 4.74 10.18 13.79
N LYS A 63 5.39 10.13 14.95
CA LYS A 63 6.16 8.96 15.40
C LYS A 63 5.36 7.65 15.40
N ALA A 64 4.05 7.73 15.66
CA ALA A 64 3.16 6.58 15.60
C ALA A 64 3.08 5.92 14.21
N PHE A 65 3.42 6.64 13.14
CA PHE A 65 3.34 6.14 11.76
C PHE A 65 4.68 5.68 11.17
N LEU A 66 5.78 5.80 11.93
CA LEU A 66 7.08 5.29 11.49
C LEU A 66 7.07 3.78 11.14
N PRO A 67 6.36 2.90 11.88
CA PRO A 67 6.27 1.49 11.50
C PRO A 67 5.57 1.27 10.15
N TRP A 68 4.61 2.11 9.79
CA TRP A 68 3.93 2.06 8.49
C TRP A 68 4.88 2.44 7.36
N SER A 69 5.66 3.51 7.53
CA SER A 69 6.66 3.91 6.53
C SER A 69 7.77 2.87 6.40
N ALA A 70 8.20 2.26 7.50
CA ALA A 70 9.16 1.15 7.47
C ALA A 70 8.59 -0.08 6.74
N TYR A 71 7.32 -0.41 6.99
CA TYR A 71 6.60 -1.45 6.24
C TYR A 71 6.56 -1.13 4.75
N ALA A 72 6.26 0.12 4.38
CA ALA A 72 6.24 0.55 2.99
C ALA A 72 7.62 0.42 2.32
N VAL A 73 8.72 0.77 2.99
CA VAL A 73 10.08 0.51 2.46
C VAL A 73 10.29 -0.98 2.21
N PHE A 74 9.92 -1.83 3.16
CA PHE A 74 10.06 -3.28 3.05
C PHE A 74 9.22 -3.87 1.90
N ALA A 75 7.94 -3.47 1.80
CA ALA A 75 7.07 -3.81 0.68
C ALA A 75 7.65 -3.29 -0.65
N GLY A 76 8.25 -2.10 -0.63
CA GLY A 76 9.08 -1.49 -1.66
C GLY A 76 10.05 -2.50 -2.27
N PHE A 77 10.92 -3.05 -1.41
CA PHE A 77 11.92 -4.04 -1.77
C PHE A 77 11.32 -5.35 -2.27
N LEU A 78 10.27 -5.87 -1.63
CA LEU A 78 9.65 -7.14 -2.04
C LEU A 78 9.03 -7.04 -3.44
N LEU A 79 8.20 -6.03 -3.67
CA LEU A 79 7.53 -5.81 -4.96
C LEU A 79 8.53 -5.42 -6.06
N GLY A 80 9.56 -4.64 -5.71
CA GLY A 80 10.65 -4.32 -6.64
C GLY A 80 11.50 -5.53 -7.00
N SER A 81 11.77 -6.44 -6.06
CA SER A 81 12.46 -7.71 -6.34
C SER A 81 11.58 -8.63 -7.19
N LEU A 82 10.27 -8.67 -6.92
CA LEU A 82 9.32 -9.40 -7.74
C LEU A 82 9.29 -8.89 -9.19
N PHE A 83 9.36 -7.58 -9.39
CA PHE A 83 9.50 -6.97 -10.71
C PHE A 83 10.81 -7.39 -11.39
N GLU A 84 11.95 -7.36 -10.69
CA GLU A 84 13.24 -7.78 -11.27
C GLU A 84 13.28 -9.26 -11.63
N LEU A 85 12.69 -10.12 -10.80
CA LEU A 85 12.64 -11.57 -11.05
C LEU A 85 11.72 -11.95 -12.22
N THR A 86 10.64 -11.19 -12.41
CA THR A 86 9.60 -11.53 -13.40
C THR A 86 9.73 -10.73 -14.70
N HIS A 87 10.44 -9.60 -14.66
CA HIS A 87 10.47 -8.59 -15.72
C HIS A 87 9.06 -8.19 -16.21
N ASN A 88 8.08 -8.23 -15.31
CA ASN A 88 6.68 -8.00 -15.62
C ASN A 88 6.02 -7.17 -14.52
N LEU A 89 5.21 -6.18 -14.91
CA LEU A 89 4.47 -5.34 -13.98
C LEU A 89 3.20 -6.02 -13.42
N VAL A 90 2.66 -7.04 -14.09
CA VAL A 90 1.43 -7.71 -13.64
C VAL A 90 1.60 -8.36 -12.25
N PRO A 91 2.67 -9.14 -11.96
CA PRO A 91 2.87 -9.71 -10.64
C PRO A 91 2.91 -8.69 -9.48
N PRO A 92 3.72 -7.62 -9.51
CA PRO A 92 3.71 -6.63 -8.43
C PRO A 92 2.38 -5.86 -8.36
N VAL A 93 1.73 -5.56 -9.49
CA VAL A 93 0.41 -4.89 -9.49
C VAL A 93 -0.63 -5.73 -8.76
N LEU A 94 -0.71 -7.02 -9.08
CA LEU A 94 -1.65 -7.93 -8.43
C LEU A 94 -1.33 -8.11 -6.94
N ALA A 95 -0.06 -8.32 -6.60
CA ALA A 95 0.36 -8.48 -5.21
C ALA A 95 0.02 -7.24 -4.37
N HIS A 96 0.35 -6.05 -4.86
CA HIS A 96 0.04 -4.79 -4.19
C HIS A 96 -1.47 -4.56 -4.08
N SER A 97 -2.22 -4.80 -5.16
CA SER A 97 -3.68 -4.66 -5.15
C SER A 97 -4.33 -5.61 -4.15
N VAL A 98 -3.86 -6.85 -4.02
CA VAL A 98 -4.37 -7.81 -3.02
C VAL A 98 -4.06 -7.35 -1.60
N ILE A 99 -2.85 -6.86 -1.33
CA ILE A 99 -2.48 -6.30 -0.02
C ILE A 99 -3.44 -5.17 0.36
N ASN A 100 -3.66 -4.22 -0.56
CA ASN A 100 -4.55 -3.08 -0.34
C ASN A 100 -6.00 -3.52 -0.13
N PHE A 101 -6.49 -4.45 -0.95
CA PHE A 101 -7.84 -4.98 -0.83
C PHE A 101 -8.07 -5.63 0.53
N VAL A 102 -7.17 -6.51 0.97
CA VAL A 102 -7.27 -7.20 2.26
C VAL A 102 -7.23 -6.19 3.41
N LEU A 103 -6.31 -5.23 3.37
CA LEU A 103 -6.16 -4.22 4.42
C LEU A 103 -7.44 -3.38 4.56
N ILE A 104 -7.95 -2.83 3.45
CA ILE A 104 -9.15 -1.99 3.46
C ILE A 104 -10.40 -2.82 3.81
N LEU A 105 -10.51 -4.07 3.34
CA LEU A 105 -11.64 -4.94 3.68
C LEU A 105 -11.69 -5.26 5.18
N VAL A 106 -10.53 -5.51 5.80
CA VAL A 106 -10.45 -5.74 7.25
C VAL A 106 -10.84 -4.48 8.01
N LEU A 107 -10.34 -3.31 7.61
CA LEU A 107 -10.74 -2.01 8.19
C LEU A 107 -12.26 -1.79 8.08
N ASN A 108 -12.83 -2.05 6.90
CA ASN A 108 -14.25 -1.89 6.63
C ASN A 108 -15.11 -2.77 7.54
N ARG A 109 -14.74 -4.06 7.66
CA ARG A 109 -15.46 -5.02 8.50
C ARG A 109 -15.40 -4.67 9.99
N ARG A 110 -14.25 -4.19 10.48
CA ARG A 110 -14.10 -3.78 11.89
C ARG A 110 -15.00 -2.59 12.22
N LYS A 111 -15.02 -1.56 11.35
CA LYS A 111 -15.89 -0.39 11.54
C LYS A 111 -17.37 -0.75 11.48
N THR A 112 -17.78 -1.68 10.62
CA THR A 112 -19.18 -2.14 10.60
C THR A 112 -19.60 -2.91 11.86
N MET A 113 -18.66 -3.60 12.54
CA MET A 113 -18.94 -4.36 13.77
C MET A 113 -18.87 -3.52 15.05
N GLN A 114 -18.25 -2.34 14.98
CA GLN A 114 -18.20 -1.34 16.06
C GLN A 114 -18.93 -0.07 15.60
N PRO A 115 -20.28 -0.08 15.52
CA PRO A 115 -21.04 1.14 15.28
C PRO A 115 -20.76 2.14 16.41
N ALA A 116 -20.55 3.40 16.04
CA ALA A 116 -20.25 4.51 16.95
C ALA A 116 -21.33 4.72 18.02
#